data_AF-A0A2V6AHQ3-F1
#
_entry.id   AF-A0A2V6AHQ3-F1
#
_cell.length_a   1.000
_cell.length_b   1.000
_cell.length_c   1.000
_cell.angle_alpha   90.00
_cell.angle_beta   90.00
_cell.angle_gamma   90.00
#
_symmetry.space_group_name_H-M   'P 1'
#
loop_
_entity.id
_entity.type
_entity.pdbx_description
1 polymer ?
#
loop_
_entity_poly.entity_id
_entity_poly.type
_entity_poly.pdbx_seq_one_letter_code
_entity_poly.pdbx_strand_id
1 'polypeptide(L)' 'MSSDNWGDTQRTEIEATGLAPTDPREAAIVRTLSPGDYTAIMAGKNGTIGVGLVEVYKLQ' A
#
# COMPACT_ATOMS: atom_id res chain seq x y z
N MET A 1 8.60 2.19 8.41
CA MET A 1 8.31 1.92 7.00
C MET A 1 7.24 2.90 6.60
N SER A 2 7.58 3.94 5.83
CA SER A 2 6.58 4.82 5.22
C SER A 2 6.19 4.18 3.89
N SER A 3 4.88 4.08 3.64
CA SER A 3 4.33 3.63 2.37
C SER A 3 3.79 4.80 1.57
N ASP A 4 4.23 6.04 1.82
CA ASP A 4 3.67 7.23 1.14
C ASP A 4 4.06 7.29 -0.34
N ASN A 5 5.22 6.74 -0.68
CA ASN A 5 5.66 6.54 -2.06
C ASN A 5 5.96 5.04 -2.23
N TRP A 6 5.17 4.35 -3.03
CA TRP A 6 5.23 2.88 -3.10
C TRP A 6 6.61 2.34 -3.50
N GLY A 7 7.36 3.09 -4.32
CA GLY A 7 8.65 2.66 -4.86
C GLY A 7 9.85 2.79 -3.92
N ASP A 8 9.68 3.31 -2.70
CA ASP A 8 10.81 3.64 -1.80
C ASP A 8 11.29 2.43 -0.98
N THR A 9 10.43 1.44 -0.71
CA THR A 9 10.76 0.33 0.22
C THR A 9 10.54 -1.06 -0.34
N GLN A 10 9.52 -1.28 -1.18
CA GLN A 10 9.10 -2.61 -1.64
C GLN A 10 8.90 -2.64 -3.15
N ARG A 11 9.68 -1.85 -3.91
CA ARG A 11 9.48 -1.67 -5.35
C ARG A 11 9.39 -3.00 -6.09
N THR A 12 10.38 -3.87 -5.91
CA THR A 12 10.47 -5.14 -6.62
C THR A 12 9.27 -6.05 -6.31
N GLU A 13 8.88 -6.15 -5.03
CA GLU A 13 7.76 -6.97 -4.60
C GLU A 13 6.44 -6.43 -5.14
N ILE A 14 6.24 -5.10 -5.10
CA ILE A 14 5.05 -4.42 -5.61
C ILE A 14 4.96 -4.55 -7.13
N GLU A 15 6.05 -4.36 -7.86
CA GLU A 15 6.12 -4.56 -9.31
C GLU A 15 5.79 -6.01 -9.70
N ALA A 16 6.30 -6.98 -8.93
CA ALA A 16 6.03 -8.40 -9.16
C ALA A 16 4.54 -8.78 -9.00
N THR A 17 3.74 -7.96 -8.31
CA THR A 17 2.29 -8.18 -8.21
C THR A 17 1.53 -7.83 -9.49
N GLY A 18 2.11 -7.01 -10.37
CA GLY A 18 1.39 -6.43 -11.51
C GLY A 18 0.35 -5.36 -11.14
N LEU A 19 0.26 -4.98 -9.85
CA LEU A 19 -0.67 -3.98 -9.30
C LEU A 19 0.07 -2.72 -8.83
N ALA A 20 1.26 -2.45 -9.36
CA ALA A 20 2.03 -1.28 -9.00
C ALA A 20 1.23 0.01 -9.33
N PRO A 21 1.10 0.95 -8.38
CA PRO A 21 0.43 2.21 -8.65
C PRO A 21 1.13 3.00 -9.76
N THR A 22 0.35 3.70 -10.58
CA THR A 22 0.91 4.44 -11.72
C THR A 22 1.58 5.75 -11.30
N ASP A 23 1.14 6.37 -10.21
CA ASP A 23 1.79 7.55 -9.64
C ASP A 23 2.77 7.10 -8.54
N PRO A 24 4.06 7.47 -8.61
CA PRO A 24 5.05 7.10 -7.58
C PRO A 24 4.76 7.69 -6.19
N ARG A 25 3.85 8.66 -6.08
CA ARG A 25 3.40 9.29 -4.82
C ARG A 25 2.17 8.60 -4.21
N GLU A 26 1.70 7.53 -4.82
CA GLU A 26 0.66 6.69 -4.23
C GLU A 26 1.25 5.69 -3.24
N ALA A 27 0.41 5.30 -2.29
CA ALA A 27 0.77 4.38 -1.25
C ALA A 27 0.50 2.93 -1.62
N ALA A 28 1.48 2.04 -1.40
CA ALA A 28 1.27 0.60 -1.50
C ALA A 28 2.17 -0.16 -0.52
N ILE A 29 1.68 -1.34 -0.11
CA ILE A 29 2.39 -2.28 0.74
C ILE A 29 2.03 -3.71 0.32
N VAL A 30 3.03 -4.56 0.21
CA VAL A 30 2.88 -6.01 0.05
C VAL A 30 3.39 -6.67 1.32
N ARG A 31 2.60 -7.62 1.84
CA ARG A 31 2.97 -8.36 3.05
C ARG A 31 2.35 -9.74 3.07
N THR A 32 3.15 -10.73 3.46
CA THR A 32 2.66 -12.06 3.81
C THR A 32 2.03 -12.01 5.20
N LEU A 33 0.77 -12.39 5.29
CA LEU A 33 -0.01 -12.41 6.52
C LEU A 33 -0.42 -13.86 6.83
N SER A 34 -0.39 -14.23 8.10
CA SER A 34 -1.02 -15.47 8.57
C SER A 34 -2.54 -15.38 8.41
N PRO A 35 -3.28 -16.49 8.35
CA PRO A 35 -4.73 -16.44 8.35
C PRO A 35 -5.26 -15.72 9.60
N GLY A 36 -6.17 -14.77 9.41
CA GLY A 36 -6.76 -13.98 10.49
C GLY A 36 -7.43 -12.70 9.98
N ASP A 37 -8.02 -11.95 10.90
CA ASP A 37 -8.66 -10.68 10.59
C ASP A 37 -7.63 -9.53 10.65
N TYR A 38 -7.70 -8.64 9.68
CA TYR A 38 -6.79 -7.50 9.56
C TYR A 38 -7.58 -6.21 9.29
N THR A 39 -7.06 -5.10 9.79
CA THR A 39 -7.60 -3.75 9.56
C THR A 39 -6.60 -2.95 8.75
N ALA A 40 -7.06 -2.36 7.64
CA ALA A 40 -6.30 -1.36 6.93
C ALA A 40 -6.48 0.01 7.61
N ILE A 41 -5.38 0.68 7.92
CA ILE A 41 -5.38 2.03 8.51
C ILE A 41 -4.85 3.00 7.46
N MET A 42 -5.64 4.01 7.13
CA MET A 42 -5.25 5.11 6.24
C MET A 42 -5.17 6.41 7.04
N ALA A 43 -4.12 7.19 6.79
CA ALA A 43 -3.96 8.53 7.33
C ALA A 43 -3.37 9.45 6.26
N GLY A 44 -3.78 10.72 6.26
CA GLY A 44 -3.15 11.72 5.40
C GLY A 44 -1.74 12.05 5.88
N LYS A 45 -0.82 12.24 4.92
CA LYS A 45 0.55 12.63 5.19
C LYS A 45 0.59 13.93 6.00
N ASN A 46 1.45 14.00 7.02
CA ASN A 46 1.55 15.15 7.91
C ASN A 46 0.22 15.54 8.61
N GLY A 47 -0.72 14.59 8.77
CA GLY A 47 -1.99 14.83 9.44
C GLY A 47 -3.03 15.58 8.60
N THR A 48 -2.87 15.62 7.27
CA THR A 48 -3.87 16.20 6.38
C THR A 48 -5.15 15.36 6.35
N ILE A 49 -6.27 16.00 6.02
CA ILE A 49 -7.57 15.33 5.84
C ILE A 49 -7.97 15.32 4.37
N GLY A 50 -8.83 14.37 3.99
CA GLY A 50 -9.33 14.23 2.63
C GLY A 50 -10.13 12.95 2.46
N VAL A 51 -10.54 12.67 1.22
CA VAL A 51 -11.12 11.39 0.82
C VAL A 51 -10.00 10.52 0.27
N GLY A 52 -9.93 9.27 0.73
CA GLY A 52 -9.00 8.28 0.21
C GLY A 52 -9.70 6.95 -0.09
N LEU A 53 -9.15 6.21 -1.03
CA LEU A 53 -9.60 4.89 -1.44
C LEU A 53 -8.60 3.84 -0.94
N VAL A 54 -9.10 2.78 -0.31
CA VAL A 54 -8.29 1.60 0.06
C VAL A 54 -8.76 0.43 -0.79
N GLU A 55 -7.84 -0.21 -1.48
CA GLU A 55 -8.05 -1.47 -2.19
C GLU A 55 -7.18 -2.57 -1.56
N VAL A 56 -7.74 -3.76 -1.39
CA VAL A 56 -7.05 -4.90 -0.78
C VAL A 56 -7.14 -6.09 -1.71
N TYR A 57 -5.98 -6.64 -2.07
CA TYR A 57 -5.87 -7.78 -2.97
C TYR A 57 -5.21 -8.95 -2.24
N LYS A 58 -5.78 -10.15 -2.42
CA LYS A 58 -5.13 -11.39 -2.05
C LYS A 58 -4.29 -11.86 -3.24
N LEU A 59 -2.98 -11.80 -3.10
CA LEU A 59 -2.03 -12.33 -4.08
C LEU A 59 -1.95 -13.86 -3.94
N GLN A 60 -1.91 -14.58 -5.07
CA GLN A 60 -1.82 -16.05 -5.13
C GLN A 60 -0.41 -16.52 -5.45
#